data_AF-A0A9P7C6C2-F1
#
_entry.id   AF-A0A9P7C6C2-F1
#
_cell.length_a   1.000
_cell.length_b   1.000
_cell.length_c   1.000
_cell.angle_alpha   90.00
_cell.angle_beta   90.00
_cell.angle_gamma   90.00
#
_symmetry.space_group_name_H-M   'P 1'
#
loop_
_entity.id
_entity.type
_entity.pdbx_description
1 polymer ?
#
loop_
_entity_poly.entity_id
_entity_poly.type
_entity_poly.pdbx_seq_one_letter_code
_entity_poly.pdbx_strand_id
1 'polypeptide(L)'
;MSDIEDTNPSLQIQSEPDYPLQPIVAKDDTSIVDNRSLLNDQGQPNLSRTPSATVPDESTKEDASHTKGFCNTTDSKQVVDLEVDGQLPDWLASEHYTIGPGTYDVKYTRKIEIDGILQSATATFTLGHWFDADHHGYAPNFPAGLFKTHPNQTMLIKFLNNGKKPKPDRVPCNQRIMTQVPGLDGRLFTQNFANHIQELDPFDLTPTQVQTWDEINADFKGYSSSPNGQVDPETGEYINFTMEIGYRTTRYHFFSISNQEPKGHPITTIWNAPTGWVNGFTLTPNYIVMVIHPMLANSGAVRFAWNESVLDSFTFYPSEPTLFYVISRVDKEVIACYRSNACFSLNQVNAYEDVHGNVTVDMVCYEDDTIVHRFATEKMRDADMERLPSSEVRRFVLANPRHEANKIYLDNNSYIPSAISVTSRIGTVWNYVTGQAGQPENATGSAGWHAWMPVVKYERISEATLELPQVNPLYKMRKYSFAYGLGNTGNSKMWDSIIKLDVNNSTVVASWHEANCYPSEAQFIPKPKDQAAEKDEEEDSGVLISVVMDAARNTSFLLVLNAQDLSVIAKSQLNKLIPLSFAHGSYRLRSTS
;
A
#
# COMPACT_ATOMS: atom_id res chain seq x y z
N MET A 1 -58.00 -36.10 4.68
CA MET A 1 -58.77 -35.02 4.04
C MET A 1 -57.87 -33.80 4.07
N SER A 2 -57.37 -33.23 2.99
CA SER A 2 -57.46 -33.49 1.55
C SER A 2 -56.46 -32.52 0.91
N ASP A 3 -55.90 -32.95 -0.21
CA ASP A 3 -54.92 -32.24 -1.03
C ASP A 3 -55.47 -31.03 -1.79
N ILE A 4 -54.54 -30.34 -2.49
CA ILE A 4 -54.63 -29.71 -3.83
C ILE A 4 -54.67 -28.16 -3.93
N GLU A 5 -53.54 -27.66 -4.48
CA GLU A 5 -53.30 -26.71 -5.59
C GLU A 5 -53.82 -25.26 -5.62
N ASP A 6 -52.82 -24.36 -5.72
CA ASP A 6 -52.51 -23.49 -6.88
C ASP A 6 -53.55 -22.46 -7.35
N THR A 7 -53.17 -21.17 -7.35
CA THR A 7 -53.52 -20.18 -8.38
C THR A 7 -52.81 -18.84 -8.14
N ASN A 8 -52.00 -18.46 -9.12
CA ASN A 8 -51.50 -17.11 -9.36
C ASN A 8 -52.64 -16.22 -9.92
N PRO A 9 -52.74 -14.94 -9.53
CA PRO A 9 -53.02 -13.95 -10.58
C PRO A 9 -52.16 -12.68 -10.49
N SER A 10 -51.59 -12.37 -11.65
CA SER A 10 -51.09 -11.09 -12.14
C SER A 10 -51.81 -9.85 -11.60
N LEU A 11 -51.04 -8.92 -11.03
CA LEU A 11 -51.49 -7.57 -10.66
C LEU A 11 -51.13 -6.56 -11.76
N GLN A 12 -52.19 -5.95 -12.28
CA GLN A 12 -52.21 -4.93 -13.32
C GLN A 12 -51.63 -3.59 -12.84
N ILE A 13 -50.92 -2.92 -13.73
CA ILE A 13 -50.47 -1.53 -13.56
C ILE A 13 -51.69 -0.61 -13.68
N GLN A 14 -52.03 0.11 -12.60
CA GLN A 14 -52.95 1.24 -12.64
C GLN A 14 -52.16 2.54 -12.80
N SER A 15 -52.54 3.32 -13.80
CA SER A 15 -52.05 4.67 -14.09
C SER A 15 -52.75 5.72 -13.22
N GLU A 16 -51.98 6.62 -12.60
CA GLU A 16 -52.47 7.85 -11.96
C GLU A 16 -51.49 9.02 -12.19
N PRO A 17 -51.91 10.29 -12.02
CA PRO A 17 -52.02 11.26 -13.13
C PRO A 17 -50.89 12.30 -13.23
N ASP A 18 -50.75 12.85 -14.44
CA ASP A 18 -49.88 13.97 -14.80
C ASP A 18 -50.18 15.25 -13.98
N TYR A 19 -49.16 15.74 -13.26
CA TYR A 19 -49.09 17.12 -12.78
C TYR A 19 -47.96 17.85 -13.53
N PRO A 20 -48.24 19.02 -14.16
CA PRO A 20 -47.23 19.75 -14.90
C PRO A 20 -46.28 20.47 -13.94
N LEU A 21 -45.01 20.06 -13.91
CA LEU A 21 -43.95 20.79 -13.21
C LEU A 21 -43.56 22.03 -14.02
N GLN A 22 -43.75 23.19 -13.42
CA GLN A 22 -43.24 24.47 -13.93
C GLN A 22 -41.69 24.48 -13.89
N PRO A 23 -41.03 25.13 -14.88
CA PRO A 23 -39.58 25.17 -14.94
C PRO A 23 -39.03 26.09 -13.83
N ILE A 24 -38.27 25.51 -12.90
CA ILE A 24 -37.37 26.26 -12.02
C ILE A 24 -36.17 26.66 -12.87
N VAL A 25 -36.01 27.96 -13.08
CA VAL A 25 -34.86 28.59 -13.74
C VAL A 25 -33.61 28.33 -12.89
N ALA A 26 -32.79 27.37 -13.32
CA ALA A 26 -31.40 27.29 -12.89
C ALA A 26 -30.65 28.46 -13.54
N LYS A 27 -29.95 29.26 -12.73
CA LYS A 27 -29.04 30.28 -13.23
C LYS A 27 -27.93 29.59 -14.02
N ASP A 28 -27.75 29.99 -15.27
CA ASP A 28 -26.56 29.71 -16.07
C ASP A 28 -25.33 30.32 -15.36
N ASP A 29 -24.55 29.48 -14.67
CA ASP A 29 -23.12 29.74 -14.48
C ASP A 29 -22.37 29.10 -15.65
N THR A 30 -22.52 29.71 -16.83
CA THR A 30 -21.63 29.48 -17.97
C THR A 30 -20.31 30.17 -17.69
N SER A 31 -19.47 29.54 -16.86
CA SER A 31 -18.03 29.80 -16.96
C SER A 31 -17.53 29.13 -18.24
N ILE A 32 -17.64 29.87 -19.35
CA ILE A 32 -16.89 29.59 -20.56
C ILE A 32 -15.43 29.50 -20.12
N VAL A 33 -14.86 28.30 -20.18
CA VAL A 33 -13.43 28.09 -19.98
C VAL A 33 -12.73 28.97 -21.02
N ASP A 34 -12.07 30.03 -20.55
CA ASP A 34 -11.32 30.94 -21.41
C ASP A 34 -10.11 30.17 -21.97
N ASN A 35 -10.27 29.66 -23.19
CA ASN A 35 -9.23 28.96 -23.94
C ASN A 35 -8.02 29.84 -24.29
N ARG A 36 -8.01 31.13 -23.90
CA ARG A 36 -6.86 32.02 -24.07
C ARG A 36 -5.68 31.71 -23.16
N SER A 37 -5.85 30.92 -22.10
CA SER A 37 -4.69 30.48 -21.28
C SER A 37 -3.70 29.57 -22.03
N LEU A 38 -4.08 29.09 -23.23
CA LEU A 38 -3.29 28.22 -24.09
C LEU A 38 -2.67 28.95 -25.29
N LEU A 39 -2.72 30.29 -25.32
CA LEU A 39 -2.11 31.11 -26.36
C LEU A 39 -1.13 32.10 -25.72
N ASN A 40 -0.02 32.40 -26.40
CA ASN A 40 0.84 33.51 -25.97
C ASN A 40 0.18 34.86 -26.29
N ASP A 41 0.80 35.97 -25.86
CA ASP A 41 0.30 37.35 -26.10
C ASP A 41 0.16 37.71 -27.61
N GLN A 42 0.59 36.83 -28.52
CA GLN A 42 0.47 36.97 -29.97
C GLN A 42 -0.58 36.02 -30.59
N GLY A 43 -1.35 35.28 -29.79
CA GLY A 43 -2.43 34.42 -30.28
C GLY A 43 -1.97 33.13 -30.96
N GLN A 44 -0.70 32.72 -30.77
CA GLN A 44 -0.19 31.44 -31.24
C GLN A 44 -0.35 30.36 -30.16
N PRO A 45 -0.48 29.07 -30.53
CA PRO A 45 -0.48 27.97 -29.59
C PRO A 45 0.69 28.13 -28.63
N ASN A 46 0.40 28.14 -27.34
CA ASN A 46 1.40 28.03 -26.31
C ASN A 46 1.99 26.62 -26.47
N LEU A 47 3.04 26.51 -27.28
CA LEU A 47 4.00 25.40 -27.22
C LEU A 47 4.69 25.51 -25.86
N SER A 48 3.95 25.30 -24.78
CA SER A 48 4.53 25.25 -23.45
C SER A 48 5.52 24.05 -23.50
N ARG A 49 6.85 24.16 -23.32
CA ARG A 49 7.54 25.00 -22.34
C ARG A 49 6.54 25.44 -21.29
N THR A 50 6.08 24.46 -20.52
CA THR A 50 5.73 24.63 -19.11
C THR A 50 6.60 25.76 -18.55
N PRO A 51 6.15 26.63 -17.63
CA PRO A 51 7.11 27.37 -16.81
C PRO A 51 8.15 26.34 -16.43
N SER A 52 9.37 26.56 -16.92
CA SER A 52 10.40 25.54 -16.98
C SER A 52 10.33 24.84 -15.63
N ALA A 53 9.97 23.55 -15.59
CA ALA A 53 10.69 22.69 -14.67
C ALA A 53 12.11 23.05 -15.05
N THR A 54 12.74 23.90 -14.23
CA THR A 54 13.91 24.67 -14.61
C THR A 54 14.80 23.66 -15.26
N VAL A 55 14.90 23.66 -16.60
CA VAL A 55 16.02 23.03 -17.26
C VAL A 55 17.14 23.78 -16.58
N PRO A 56 17.94 23.13 -15.71
CA PRO A 56 18.90 23.84 -14.90
C PRO A 56 19.64 24.71 -15.89
N ASP A 57 19.63 26.02 -15.63
CA ASP A 57 20.50 26.92 -16.35
C ASP A 57 21.87 26.21 -16.39
N GLU A 58 22.51 26.13 -17.56
CA GLU A 58 23.85 25.55 -17.70
C GLU A 58 24.91 26.38 -16.93
N SER A 59 24.51 27.06 -15.85
CA SER A 59 25.33 27.23 -14.66
C SER A 59 25.48 25.87 -13.96
N THR A 60 26.58 25.19 -14.28
CA THR A 60 27.04 23.92 -13.73
C THR A 60 27.07 23.89 -12.19
N LYS A 61 25.93 23.58 -11.59
CA LYS A 61 25.88 22.66 -10.45
C LYS A 61 25.17 21.41 -10.96
N GLU A 62 25.91 20.32 -11.11
CA GLU A 62 25.31 19.02 -11.42
C GLU A 62 24.20 18.75 -10.40
N ASP A 63 22.96 18.60 -10.86
CA ASP A 63 21.82 18.28 -10.00
C ASP A 63 22.06 16.92 -9.34
N ALA A 64 22.41 16.92 -8.06
CA ALA A 64 22.66 15.73 -7.24
C ALA A 64 21.47 15.41 -6.31
N SER A 65 20.27 15.90 -6.65
CA SER A 65 19.08 15.73 -5.82
C SER A 65 18.36 14.40 -6.07
N HIS A 66 17.45 14.07 -5.16
CA HIS A 66 16.56 12.90 -5.24
C HIS A 66 15.62 12.92 -6.45
N THR A 67 15.39 14.08 -7.08
CA THR A 67 14.40 14.28 -8.15
C THR A 67 14.66 13.38 -9.37
N LYS A 68 15.94 13.03 -9.61
CA LYS A 68 16.36 12.06 -10.65
C LYS A 68 15.65 10.72 -10.52
N GLY A 69 15.32 10.29 -9.29
CA GLY A 69 14.62 9.04 -9.01
C GLY A 69 13.17 9.00 -9.45
N PHE A 70 12.58 10.14 -9.84
CA PHE A 70 11.15 10.29 -10.18
C PHE A 70 10.93 10.67 -11.64
N CYS A 71 11.81 10.21 -12.53
CA CYS A 71 11.77 10.45 -13.97
C CYS A 71 11.61 9.13 -14.74
N ASN A 72 11.14 9.21 -15.99
CA ASN A 72 11.09 8.04 -16.86
C ASN A 72 12.49 7.44 -17.03
N THR A 73 12.59 6.12 -16.86
CA THR A 73 13.77 5.35 -17.25
C THR A 73 13.49 4.55 -18.53
N THR A 74 14.55 4.02 -19.12
CA THR A 74 14.45 3.16 -20.31
C THR A 74 14.57 1.71 -19.91
N ASP A 75 13.64 0.88 -20.37
CA ASP A 75 13.68 -0.55 -20.18
C ASP A 75 14.91 -1.19 -20.84
N SER A 76 15.42 -2.26 -20.24
CA SER A 76 16.47 -3.08 -20.83
C SER A 76 16.23 -4.55 -20.52
N LYS A 77 16.22 -5.37 -21.57
CA LYS A 77 16.11 -6.84 -21.46
C LYS A 77 17.46 -7.54 -21.50
N GLN A 78 18.55 -6.78 -21.61
CA GLN A 78 19.89 -7.33 -21.71
C GLN A 78 20.37 -7.70 -20.31
N VAL A 79 20.74 -8.97 -20.12
CA VAL A 79 21.49 -9.40 -18.94
C VAL A 79 22.88 -8.80 -19.02
N VAL A 80 23.31 -8.14 -17.95
CA VAL A 80 24.62 -7.50 -17.84
C VAL A 80 25.37 -8.13 -16.68
N ASP A 81 26.58 -8.61 -16.96
CA ASP A 81 27.51 -9.02 -15.92
C ASP A 81 28.06 -7.77 -15.23
N LEU A 82 27.87 -7.68 -13.91
CA LEU A 82 28.31 -6.55 -13.12
C LEU A 82 29.69 -6.83 -12.52
N GLU A 83 30.56 -5.83 -12.54
CA GLU A 83 31.79 -5.86 -11.77
C GLU A 83 31.46 -5.72 -10.27
N VAL A 84 32.07 -6.57 -9.46
CA VAL A 84 31.90 -6.58 -8.00
C VAL A 84 33.13 -5.95 -7.37
N ASP A 85 32.95 -4.80 -6.72
CA ASP A 85 33.96 -4.20 -5.84
C ASP A 85 33.72 -4.69 -4.41
N GLY A 86 34.66 -5.46 -3.86
CA GLY A 86 34.52 -6.19 -2.60
C GLY A 86 34.50 -7.71 -2.78
N GLN A 87 34.13 -8.44 -1.72
CA GLN A 87 34.08 -9.90 -1.75
C GLN A 87 32.74 -10.39 -1.19
N LEU A 88 31.87 -10.89 -2.09
CA LEU A 88 30.61 -11.51 -1.67
C LEU A 88 30.87 -12.78 -0.84
N PRO A 89 30.07 -13.08 0.19
CA PRO A 89 30.21 -14.31 0.94
C PRO A 89 29.92 -15.52 0.05
N ASP A 90 30.71 -16.60 0.17
CA ASP A 90 30.57 -17.80 -0.67
C ASP A 90 29.17 -18.46 -0.56
N TRP A 91 28.50 -18.30 0.58
CA TRP A 91 27.16 -18.82 0.81
C TRP A 91 26.05 -17.99 0.16
N LEU A 92 26.34 -16.77 -0.28
CA LEU A 92 25.36 -15.83 -0.82
C LEU A 92 25.06 -16.15 -2.29
N ALA A 93 24.26 -17.20 -2.50
CA ALA A 93 23.76 -17.59 -3.81
C ALA A 93 22.25 -17.31 -3.89
N SER A 94 21.88 -16.12 -4.36
CA SER A 94 20.47 -15.71 -4.43
C SER A 94 20.15 -14.91 -5.70
N GLU A 95 18.87 -14.90 -6.05
CA GLU A 95 18.28 -13.96 -7.01
C GLU A 95 17.53 -12.90 -6.23
N HIS A 96 17.79 -11.63 -6.55
CA HIS A 96 17.18 -10.49 -5.88
C HIS A 96 16.27 -9.76 -6.86
N TYR A 97 15.03 -9.50 -6.46
CA TYR A 97 14.00 -8.90 -7.28
C TYR A 97 13.47 -7.63 -6.60
N THR A 98 13.51 -6.53 -7.32
CA THR A 98 12.93 -5.25 -6.91
C THR A 98 11.84 -4.85 -7.90
N ILE A 99 10.88 -4.05 -7.44
CA ILE A 99 9.83 -3.50 -8.29
C ILE A 99 9.59 -2.03 -7.93
N GLY A 100 9.07 -1.26 -8.88
CA GLY A 100 8.76 0.15 -8.71
C GLY A 100 8.38 0.82 -10.04
N PRO A 101 7.86 2.06 -10.02
CA PRO A 101 7.58 2.84 -11.21
C PRO A 101 8.85 3.15 -12.00
N GLY A 102 8.88 2.70 -13.25
CA GLY A 102 9.88 3.08 -14.25
C GLY A 102 9.41 4.18 -15.21
N THR A 103 8.10 4.44 -15.27
CA THR A 103 7.50 5.41 -16.19
C THR A 103 6.52 6.29 -15.40
N TYR A 104 6.73 7.60 -15.47
CA TYR A 104 5.92 8.63 -14.82
C TYR A 104 5.18 9.51 -15.81
N ASP A 105 5.77 9.75 -16.99
CA ASP A 105 5.21 10.61 -18.03
C ASP A 105 4.93 9.82 -19.31
N VAL A 106 3.67 9.74 -19.71
CA VAL A 106 3.22 9.06 -20.93
C VAL A 106 2.77 10.10 -21.95
N LYS A 107 3.46 10.17 -23.08
CA LYS A 107 3.08 11.05 -24.20
C LYS A 107 1.99 10.40 -25.04
N TYR A 108 0.92 11.13 -25.32
CA TYR A 108 -0.18 10.67 -26.17
C TYR A 108 -0.65 11.78 -27.12
N THR A 109 -1.31 11.38 -28.21
CA THR A 109 -1.87 12.34 -29.18
C THR A 109 -3.32 12.62 -28.84
N ARG A 110 -3.72 13.89 -28.76
CA ARG A 110 -5.11 14.32 -28.62
C ARG A 110 -5.50 15.30 -29.73
N LYS A 111 -6.78 15.37 -30.06
CA LYS A 111 -7.32 16.42 -30.94
C LYS A 111 -7.64 17.66 -30.11
N ILE A 112 -7.20 18.82 -30.58
CA ILE A 112 -7.56 20.13 -30.02
C ILE A 112 -8.20 20.97 -31.13
N GLU A 113 -9.19 21.78 -30.77
CA GLU A 113 -9.83 22.72 -31.69
C GLU A 113 -9.14 24.08 -31.59
N ILE A 114 -8.67 24.59 -32.72
CA ILE A 114 -8.10 25.93 -32.85
C ILE A 114 -8.78 26.56 -34.06
N ASP A 115 -9.44 27.71 -33.85
CA ASP A 115 -10.17 28.46 -34.90
C ASP A 115 -11.19 27.62 -35.70
N GLY A 116 -11.89 26.70 -35.03
CA GLY A 116 -12.87 25.81 -35.66
C GLY A 116 -12.28 24.63 -36.43
N ILE A 117 -10.97 24.40 -36.36
CA ILE A 117 -10.27 23.31 -37.04
C ILE A 117 -9.69 22.34 -36.00
N LEU A 118 -10.01 21.05 -36.14
CA LEU A 118 -9.44 19.98 -35.32
C LEU A 118 -8.00 19.67 -35.73
N GLN A 119 -7.04 20.00 -34.86
CA GLN A 119 -5.62 19.72 -35.04
C GLN A 119 -5.14 18.63 -34.08
N SER A 120 -4.11 17.88 -34.46
CA SER A 120 -3.46 16.91 -33.56
C SER A 120 -2.41 17.62 -32.70
N ALA A 121 -2.47 17.45 -31.38
CA ALA A 121 -1.46 17.91 -30.44
C ALA A 121 -0.93 16.74 -29.60
N THR A 122 0.36 16.80 -29.25
CA THR A 122 0.93 15.89 -28.25
C THR A 122 0.61 16.43 -26.87
N ALA A 123 0.02 15.61 -26.01
CA ALA A 123 -0.18 15.88 -24.60
C ALA A 123 0.63 14.87 -23.78
N THR A 124 0.96 15.26 -22.54
CA THR A 124 1.64 14.39 -21.58
C THR A 124 0.67 14.10 -20.45
N PHE A 125 0.48 12.83 -20.17
CA PHE A 125 -0.12 12.36 -18.93
C PHE A 125 1.01 12.09 -17.94
N THR A 126 0.91 12.67 -16.74
CA THR A 126 1.88 12.49 -15.66
C THR A 126 1.18 11.80 -14.50
N LEU A 127 1.80 10.73 -13.97
CA LEU A 127 1.39 10.12 -12.71
C LEU A 127 1.44 11.18 -11.61
N GLY A 128 0.32 11.47 -10.97
CA GLY A 128 0.19 12.52 -9.96
C GLY A 128 0.71 12.13 -8.58
N HIS A 129 0.77 10.84 -8.27
CA HIS A 129 1.30 10.30 -7.02
C HIS A 129 2.15 9.05 -7.22
N TRP A 130 3.08 8.79 -6.30
CA TRP A 130 3.87 7.56 -6.24
C TRP A 130 2.98 6.30 -6.33
N PHE A 131 1.97 6.24 -5.45
CA PHE A 131 1.00 5.14 -5.45
C PHE A 131 0.02 5.13 -6.65
N ASP A 132 0.01 6.13 -7.54
CA ASP A 132 -0.79 6.10 -8.79
C ASP A 132 -0.29 4.99 -9.71
N ALA A 133 1.05 4.85 -9.75
CA ALA A 133 1.72 3.86 -10.58
C ALA A 133 1.15 2.47 -10.31
N ASP A 134 0.84 2.19 -9.04
CA ASP A 134 0.32 0.91 -8.55
C ASP A 134 -0.98 0.46 -9.18
N HIS A 135 -1.71 1.33 -9.87
CA HIS A 135 -3.02 0.98 -10.42
C HIS A 135 -3.03 0.84 -11.95
N HIS A 136 -1.87 1.01 -12.60
CA HIS A 136 -1.73 1.03 -14.06
C HIS A 136 -1.71 -0.36 -14.72
N GLY A 137 -2.53 -1.31 -14.25
CA GLY A 137 -2.72 -2.61 -14.90
C GLY A 137 -4.15 -3.11 -14.91
N TYR A 138 -5.10 -2.25 -14.62
CA TYR A 138 -6.49 -2.49 -14.93
C TYR A 138 -7.01 -1.19 -15.58
N ALA A 139 -7.54 -1.28 -16.80
CA ALA A 139 -8.64 -0.40 -17.20
C ALA A 139 -9.91 -1.16 -16.78
N PRO A 140 -10.36 -1.02 -15.53
CA PRO A 140 -11.58 -1.65 -15.10
C PRO A 140 -12.77 -1.29 -15.99
N ASN A 141 -13.69 -2.23 -16.15
CA ASN A 141 -15.09 -1.86 -16.42
C ASN A 141 -15.73 -1.12 -15.21
N PHE A 142 -15.05 -1.03 -14.05
CA PHE A 142 -15.43 -0.28 -12.84
C PHE A 142 -14.21 0.26 -12.04
N PRO A 143 -13.88 1.56 -12.04
CA PRO A 143 -12.65 2.08 -11.44
C PRO A 143 -12.68 2.00 -9.91
N ALA A 144 -11.77 1.20 -9.36
CA ALA A 144 -11.34 1.29 -7.97
C ALA A 144 -9.83 1.54 -7.97
N GLY A 145 -9.44 2.68 -7.38
CA GLY A 145 -8.06 3.12 -7.19
C GLY A 145 -7.37 3.53 -8.49
N LEU A 146 -7.22 4.83 -8.72
CA LEU A 146 -5.89 5.34 -9.00
C LEU A 146 -5.57 6.25 -7.80
N PHE A 147 -4.35 6.69 -7.58
CA PHE A 147 -4.14 7.91 -6.81
C PHE A 147 -4.18 9.07 -7.85
N LYS A 148 -4.22 10.35 -7.42
CA LYS A 148 -4.26 11.62 -8.18
C LYS A 148 -4.11 11.57 -9.73
N THR A 149 -5.05 10.98 -10.47
CA THR A 149 -5.09 10.99 -11.94
C THR A 149 -6.39 11.63 -12.45
N HIS A 150 -6.29 12.39 -13.53
CA HIS A 150 -7.43 12.95 -14.26
C HIS A 150 -7.59 12.29 -15.64
N PRO A 151 -8.11 11.06 -15.75
CA PRO A 151 -8.57 10.56 -17.04
C PRO A 151 -9.90 11.23 -17.41
N ASN A 152 -9.91 12.08 -18.44
CA ASN A 152 -11.14 12.58 -19.06
C ASN A 152 -11.95 11.44 -19.73
N GLN A 153 -12.61 10.57 -18.95
CA GLN A 153 -13.54 9.57 -19.45
C GLN A 153 -14.98 9.89 -19.02
N THR A 154 -15.88 9.94 -20.00
CA THR A 154 -17.26 10.36 -19.81
C THR A 154 -18.05 9.32 -19.01
N MET A 155 -18.60 9.76 -17.87
CA MET A 155 -19.30 9.01 -16.82
C MET A 155 -20.53 8.16 -17.26
N LEU A 156 -20.95 8.22 -18.52
CA LEU A 156 -22.14 7.52 -19.04
C LEU A 156 -21.96 6.00 -19.24
N ILE A 157 -20.72 5.50 -19.29
CA ILE A 157 -20.44 4.06 -19.44
C ILE A 157 -20.90 3.22 -18.24
N LYS A 158 -20.98 3.82 -17.03
CA LYS A 158 -21.39 3.12 -15.79
C LYS A 158 -22.82 2.55 -15.84
N PHE A 159 -23.68 3.04 -16.76
CA PHE A 159 -25.08 2.61 -16.88
C PHE A 159 -25.33 1.62 -18.04
N LEU A 160 -24.34 1.32 -18.88
CA LEU A 160 -24.46 0.45 -20.05
C LEU A 160 -23.73 -0.88 -19.81
N ASN A 161 -24.34 -1.74 -18.99
CA ASN A 161 -23.76 -3.02 -18.58
C ASN A 161 -23.97 -4.11 -19.66
N ASN A 162 -23.18 -4.10 -20.74
CA ASN A 162 -23.31 -5.11 -21.82
C ASN A 162 -22.01 -5.50 -22.58
N GLY A 163 -20.83 -5.36 -21.97
CA GLY A 163 -19.55 -5.73 -22.59
C GLY A 163 -18.89 -6.96 -21.96
N LYS A 164 -18.28 -7.84 -22.77
CA LYS A 164 -17.28 -8.83 -22.30
C LYS A 164 -16.20 -8.08 -21.49
N LYS A 165 -15.81 -8.62 -20.32
CA LYS A 165 -14.75 -8.06 -19.47
C LYS A 165 -13.47 -7.89 -20.33
N PRO A 166 -12.95 -6.67 -20.55
CA PRO A 166 -11.68 -6.49 -21.25
C PRO A 166 -10.57 -7.15 -20.42
N LYS A 167 -9.61 -7.79 -21.12
CA LYS A 167 -8.40 -8.30 -20.47
C LYS A 167 -7.51 -7.10 -20.13
N PRO A 168 -6.92 -7.03 -18.92
CA PRO A 168 -6.04 -5.94 -18.54
C PRO A 168 -4.87 -5.76 -19.52
N ASP A 169 -4.45 -4.50 -19.71
CA ASP A 169 -3.17 -4.20 -20.35
C ASP A 169 -2.03 -4.79 -19.51
N ARG A 170 -1.01 -5.31 -20.19
CA ARG A 170 -0.13 -6.35 -19.64
C ARG A 170 0.85 -5.91 -18.55
N VAL A 171 0.90 -4.65 -18.13
CA VAL A 171 1.95 -4.18 -17.19
C VAL A 171 1.38 -3.30 -16.07
N PRO A 172 0.67 -3.86 -15.06
CA PRO A 172 0.52 -3.19 -13.78
C PRO A 172 1.89 -2.80 -13.23
N CYS A 173 2.06 -1.57 -12.73
CA CYS A 173 3.11 -1.35 -11.75
C CYS A 173 2.62 -1.94 -10.43
N ASN A 174 3.52 -2.55 -9.67
CA ASN A 174 3.16 -3.35 -8.51
C ASN A 174 3.93 -2.87 -7.28
N GLN A 175 3.25 -2.86 -6.14
CA GLN A 175 3.78 -2.49 -4.81
C GLN A 175 4.60 -3.61 -4.17
N ARG A 176 4.45 -4.84 -4.67
CA ARG A 176 5.15 -6.00 -4.15
C ARG A 176 5.50 -6.95 -5.28
N ILE A 177 6.71 -7.49 -5.23
CA ILE A 177 7.11 -8.67 -6.01
C ILE A 177 7.39 -9.82 -5.05
N MET A 178 6.94 -11.01 -5.39
CA MET A 178 7.08 -12.23 -4.60
C MET A 178 7.69 -13.33 -5.46
N THR A 179 8.60 -14.09 -4.88
CA THR A 179 9.27 -15.22 -5.53
C THR A 179 8.55 -16.56 -5.33
N GLN A 180 7.54 -16.57 -4.46
CA GLN A 180 6.80 -17.76 -4.06
C GLN A 180 5.34 -17.40 -3.77
N VAL A 181 4.43 -18.18 -4.37
CA VAL A 181 3.04 -18.32 -3.95
C VAL A 181 2.80 -19.82 -3.83
N PRO A 182 2.29 -20.32 -2.69
CA PRO A 182 2.11 -21.75 -2.50
C PRO A 182 1.29 -22.39 -3.62
N GLY A 183 1.79 -23.49 -4.19
CA GLY A 183 1.21 -24.23 -5.30
C GLY A 183 1.64 -23.75 -6.69
N LEU A 184 2.39 -22.66 -6.78
CA LEU A 184 2.82 -22.03 -8.05
C LEU A 184 4.33 -21.70 -8.05
N ASP A 185 5.14 -22.53 -7.41
CA ASP A 185 6.58 -22.34 -7.27
C ASP A 185 7.31 -22.20 -8.62
N GLY A 186 8.39 -21.42 -8.62
CA GLY A 186 9.24 -21.19 -9.79
C GLY A 186 8.83 -20.00 -10.65
N ARG A 187 7.71 -19.34 -10.36
CA ARG A 187 7.22 -18.12 -11.03
C ARG A 187 7.43 -16.89 -10.14
N LEU A 188 7.38 -15.70 -10.74
CA LEU A 188 7.34 -14.44 -10.00
C LEU A 188 5.91 -13.91 -9.99
N PHE A 189 5.53 -13.28 -8.89
CA PHE A 189 4.21 -12.69 -8.73
C PHE A 189 4.32 -11.25 -8.31
N THR A 190 3.45 -10.42 -8.86
CA THR A 190 3.41 -9.01 -8.54
C THR A 190 2.00 -8.58 -8.18
N GLN A 191 1.91 -7.67 -7.20
CA GLN A 191 0.65 -7.26 -6.59
C GLN A 191 0.61 -5.75 -6.34
N ASN A 192 -0.59 -5.20 -6.43
CA ASN A 192 -0.94 -3.84 -6.03
C ASN A 192 -2.25 -3.88 -5.22
N PHE A 193 -2.90 -2.73 -5.03
CA PHE A 193 -4.16 -2.63 -4.30
C PHE A 193 -5.38 -3.16 -5.06
N ALA A 194 -5.26 -3.51 -6.34
CA ALA A 194 -6.36 -4.08 -7.09
C ALA A 194 -6.58 -5.56 -6.74
N ASN A 195 -7.73 -6.10 -7.13
CA ASN A 195 -8.10 -7.50 -6.87
C ASN A 195 -7.43 -8.49 -7.85
N HIS A 196 -6.17 -8.29 -8.22
CA HIS A 196 -5.46 -9.19 -9.12
C HIS A 196 -4.04 -9.51 -8.65
N ILE A 197 -3.57 -10.66 -9.10
CA ILE A 197 -2.18 -11.07 -9.04
C ILE A 197 -1.68 -11.23 -10.47
N GLN A 198 -0.53 -10.63 -10.76
CA GLN A 198 0.15 -10.78 -12.04
C GLN A 198 1.30 -11.77 -11.88
N GLU A 199 1.42 -12.68 -12.83
CA GLU A 199 2.54 -13.60 -12.96
C GLU A 199 3.54 -13.07 -13.99
N LEU A 200 4.83 -13.17 -13.67
CA LEU A 200 5.95 -12.88 -14.57
C LEU A 200 6.82 -14.12 -14.76
N ASP A 201 7.41 -14.23 -15.95
CA ASP A 201 8.50 -15.17 -16.21
C ASP A 201 9.76 -14.75 -15.42
N PRO A 202 10.41 -15.65 -14.66
CA PRO A 202 11.52 -15.30 -13.80
C PRO A 202 12.83 -14.95 -14.54
N PHE A 203 12.93 -15.23 -15.84
CA PHE A 203 14.14 -15.02 -16.64
C PHE A 203 14.10 -13.70 -17.41
N ASP A 204 12.99 -13.40 -18.08
CA ASP A 204 12.86 -12.19 -18.90
C ASP A 204 11.86 -11.16 -18.35
N LEU A 205 11.25 -11.46 -17.20
CA LEU A 205 10.29 -10.63 -16.48
C LEU A 205 9.03 -10.31 -17.29
N THR A 206 8.77 -11.05 -18.38
CA THR A 206 7.59 -10.81 -19.20
C THR A 206 6.33 -11.24 -18.45
N PRO A 207 5.27 -10.40 -18.46
CA PRO A 207 3.97 -10.79 -17.94
C PRO A 207 3.38 -11.98 -18.68
N THR A 208 3.18 -13.09 -17.97
CA THR A 208 2.64 -14.33 -18.52
C THR A 208 1.13 -14.42 -18.31
N GLN A 209 0.65 -14.00 -17.13
CA GLN A 209 -0.77 -14.08 -16.77
C GLN A 209 -1.17 -12.99 -15.77
N VAL A 210 -2.43 -12.58 -15.81
CA VAL A 210 -3.08 -11.80 -14.75
C VAL A 210 -4.36 -12.54 -14.38
N GLN A 211 -4.58 -12.78 -13.09
CA GLN A 211 -5.78 -13.43 -12.57
C GLN A 211 -6.35 -12.60 -11.43
N THR A 212 -7.67 -12.56 -11.29
CA THR A 212 -8.29 -12.00 -10.08
C THR A 212 -8.40 -13.04 -8.97
N TRP A 213 -8.50 -12.60 -7.72
CA TRP A 213 -8.59 -13.54 -6.58
C TRP A 213 -9.84 -14.42 -6.66
N ASP A 214 -10.96 -13.92 -7.21
CA ASP A 214 -12.19 -14.68 -7.43
C ASP A 214 -12.08 -15.71 -8.57
N GLU A 215 -11.12 -15.55 -9.49
CA GLU A 215 -10.81 -16.56 -10.51
C GLU A 215 -10.00 -17.72 -9.93
N ILE A 216 -9.17 -17.46 -8.91
CA ILE A 216 -8.46 -18.50 -8.15
C ILE A 216 -9.47 -19.28 -7.29
N ASN A 217 -10.34 -18.57 -6.58
CA ASN A 217 -11.42 -19.16 -5.78
C ASN A 217 -12.62 -18.22 -5.69
N ALA A 218 -13.79 -18.68 -6.11
CA ALA A 218 -15.02 -17.88 -6.15
C ALA A 218 -15.48 -17.32 -4.79
N ASP A 219 -14.96 -17.85 -3.68
CA ASP A 219 -15.24 -17.33 -2.34
C ASP A 219 -14.35 -16.13 -1.96
N PHE A 220 -13.30 -15.82 -2.72
CA PHE A 220 -12.42 -14.66 -2.51
C PHE A 220 -13.04 -13.38 -3.12
N LYS A 221 -14.20 -13.00 -2.58
CA LYS A 221 -15.04 -11.91 -3.06
C LYS A 221 -14.42 -10.55 -2.76
N GLY A 222 -14.47 -9.63 -3.72
CA GLY A 222 -14.06 -8.24 -3.48
C GLY A 222 -13.62 -7.53 -4.75
N TYR A 223 -13.33 -6.25 -4.62
CA TYR A 223 -12.91 -5.38 -5.75
C TYR A 223 -11.48 -4.86 -5.59
N SER A 224 -10.89 -5.04 -4.41
CA SER A 224 -9.53 -4.63 -4.06
C SER A 224 -8.91 -5.66 -3.11
N SER A 225 -7.59 -5.71 -3.01
CA SER A 225 -6.86 -6.57 -2.09
C SER A 225 -5.65 -5.84 -1.51
N SER A 226 -5.09 -6.33 -0.41
CA SER A 226 -3.83 -5.78 0.10
C SER A 226 -2.66 -6.21 -0.80
N PRO A 227 -1.74 -5.29 -1.17
CA PRO A 227 -0.52 -5.64 -1.88
C PRO A 227 0.49 -6.40 -1.01
N ASN A 228 0.33 -6.37 0.32
CA ASN A 228 1.25 -6.98 1.28
C ASN A 228 0.63 -8.17 2.00
N GLY A 229 0.23 -9.19 1.22
CA GLY A 229 -0.07 -10.51 1.75
C GLY A 229 1.12 -11.11 2.50
N GLN A 230 0.82 -11.94 3.49
CA GLN A 230 1.82 -12.47 4.42
C GLN A 230 2.03 -13.97 4.18
N VAL A 231 3.29 -14.39 4.13
CA VAL A 231 3.66 -15.81 4.13
C VAL A 231 4.04 -16.20 5.54
N ASP A 232 3.39 -17.23 6.07
CA ASP A 232 3.81 -17.87 7.31
C ASP A 232 5.00 -18.79 7.01
N PRO A 233 6.20 -18.52 7.57
CA PRO A 233 7.39 -19.32 7.30
C PRO A 233 7.35 -20.73 7.93
N GLU A 234 6.48 -20.97 8.91
CA GLU A 234 6.34 -22.27 9.58
C GLU A 234 5.37 -23.19 8.84
N THR A 235 4.23 -22.66 8.41
CA THR A 235 3.21 -23.45 7.72
C THR A 235 3.35 -23.43 6.20
N GLY A 236 4.06 -22.43 5.65
CA GLY A 236 4.13 -22.17 4.22
C GLY A 236 2.83 -21.65 3.62
N GLU A 237 1.88 -21.20 4.46
CA GLU A 237 0.63 -20.61 3.99
C GLU A 237 0.84 -19.15 3.57
N TYR A 238 0.20 -18.78 2.46
CA TYR A 238 0.03 -17.39 2.05
C TYR A 238 -1.35 -16.91 2.47
N ILE A 239 -1.38 -15.87 3.31
CA ILE A 239 -2.61 -15.26 3.81
C ILE A 239 -2.73 -13.88 3.18
N ASN A 240 -3.95 -13.53 2.74
CA ASN A 240 -4.30 -12.18 2.34
C ASN A 240 -5.79 -11.90 2.58
N PHE A 241 -6.26 -10.72 2.21
CA PHE A 241 -7.69 -10.39 2.20
C PHE A 241 -8.11 -9.66 0.93
N THR A 242 -9.38 -9.84 0.57
CA THR A 242 -10.08 -9.02 -0.41
C THR A 242 -11.06 -8.07 0.29
N MET A 243 -11.33 -6.92 -0.34
CA MET A 243 -12.22 -5.88 0.17
C MET A 243 -13.51 -5.82 -0.65
N GLU A 244 -14.65 -6.05 0.01
CA GLU A 244 -15.97 -5.78 -0.55
C GLU A 244 -16.53 -4.50 0.10
N ILE A 245 -16.40 -3.39 -0.64
CA ILE A 245 -16.72 -2.05 -0.15
C ILE A 245 -18.21 -1.81 -0.29
N GLY A 246 -18.90 -1.67 0.84
CA GLY A 246 -20.30 -1.28 0.91
C GLY A 246 -20.47 0.21 1.17
N TYR A 247 -21.73 0.63 1.30
CA TYR A 247 -22.03 2.00 1.74
C TYR A 247 -21.58 2.17 3.19
N ARG A 248 -20.54 2.99 3.41
CA ARG A 248 -19.95 3.38 4.71
C ARG A 248 -19.20 2.30 5.50
N THR A 249 -19.29 1.05 5.11
CA THR A 249 -18.57 -0.05 5.76
C THR A 249 -17.97 -0.97 4.72
N THR A 250 -16.83 -1.57 5.05
CA THR A 250 -16.16 -2.57 4.22
C THR A 250 -16.20 -3.93 4.89
N ARG A 251 -16.35 -4.96 4.05
CA ARG A 251 -16.12 -6.35 4.44
C ARG A 251 -14.72 -6.74 3.99
N TYR A 252 -13.92 -7.22 4.93
CA TYR A 252 -12.58 -7.72 4.66
C TYR A 252 -12.61 -9.25 4.73
N HIS A 253 -12.53 -9.90 3.57
CA HIS A 253 -12.60 -11.36 3.44
C HIS A 253 -11.20 -11.94 3.47
N PHE A 254 -10.78 -12.46 4.63
CA PHE A 254 -9.47 -13.11 4.78
C PHE A 254 -9.51 -14.52 4.20
N PHE A 255 -8.43 -14.91 3.53
CA PHE A 255 -8.25 -16.23 2.95
C PHE A 255 -6.81 -16.73 3.12
N SER A 256 -6.63 -18.05 3.02
CA SER A 256 -5.34 -18.74 3.04
C SER A 256 -5.17 -19.55 1.76
N ILE A 257 -3.96 -19.62 1.21
CA ILE A 257 -3.53 -20.49 0.12
C ILE A 257 -2.30 -21.26 0.58
N SER A 258 -2.23 -22.56 0.29
CA SER A 258 -1.08 -23.41 0.67
C SER A 258 -0.70 -24.40 -0.43
N ASN A 259 0.47 -25.02 -0.33
CA ASN A 259 0.87 -26.10 -1.24
C ASN A 259 -0.09 -27.30 -1.17
N GLN A 260 -0.70 -27.53 -0.02
CA GLN A 260 -1.68 -28.61 0.18
C GLN A 260 -3.06 -28.23 -0.37
N GLU A 261 -3.40 -26.94 -0.39
CA GLU A 261 -4.64 -26.40 -0.92
C GLU A 261 -4.37 -25.19 -1.84
N PRO A 262 -3.94 -25.42 -3.10
CA PRO A 262 -3.53 -24.34 -4.00
C PRO A 262 -4.65 -23.40 -4.47
N LYS A 263 -5.91 -23.81 -4.33
CA LYS A 263 -7.08 -22.94 -4.54
C LYS A 263 -7.45 -22.14 -3.28
N GLY A 264 -6.80 -22.45 -2.16
CA GLY A 264 -7.05 -21.84 -0.87
C GLY A 264 -8.46 -21.99 -0.33
N HIS A 265 -8.70 -21.40 0.84
CA HIS A 265 -9.98 -21.37 1.52
C HIS A 265 -10.20 -20.04 2.28
N PRO A 266 -11.45 -19.61 2.46
CA PRO A 266 -11.74 -18.47 3.34
C PRO A 266 -11.37 -18.77 4.79
N ILE A 267 -10.72 -17.82 5.47
CA ILE A 267 -10.49 -17.87 6.91
C ILE A 267 -11.71 -17.29 7.61
N THR A 268 -11.93 -15.98 7.47
CA THR A 268 -13.04 -15.29 8.12
C THR A 268 -13.35 -13.98 7.41
N THR A 269 -14.42 -13.30 7.82
CA THR A 269 -14.75 -11.96 7.33
C THR A 269 -14.84 -10.99 8.50
N ILE A 270 -14.12 -9.87 8.42
CA ILE A 270 -14.40 -8.72 9.29
C ILE A 270 -15.61 -8.00 8.70
N TRP A 271 -16.73 -8.06 9.41
CA TRP A 271 -17.97 -7.41 9.01
C TRP A 271 -18.03 -5.98 9.54
N ASN A 272 -18.61 -5.09 8.75
CA ASN A 272 -18.96 -3.71 9.15
C ASN A 272 -17.78 -2.86 9.65
N ALA A 273 -16.55 -3.13 9.18
CA ALA A 273 -15.41 -2.30 9.52
C ALA A 273 -15.48 -0.94 8.78
N PRO A 274 -14.92 0.14 9.35
CA PRO A 274 -14.73 1.38 8.61
C PRO A 274 -13.96 1.14 7.32
N THR A 275 -14.31 1.87 6.26
CA THR A 275 -13.53 1.85 5.02
C THR A 275 -12.28 2.70 5.20
N GLY A 276 -11.21 2.08 5.70
CA GLY A 276 -9.89 2.70 5.84
C GLY A 276 -8.89 2.22 4.78
N TRP A 277 -7.83 3.00 4.59
CA TRP A 277 -6.69 2.59 3.79
C TRP A 277 -5.85 1.57 4.59
N VAL A 278 -5.63 0.38 4.02
CA VAL A 278 -4.93 -0.74 4.67
C VAL A 278 -3.87 -1.28 3.72
N ASN A 279 -2.59 -0.95 3.98
CA ASN A 279 -1.47 -1.40 3.16
C ASN A 279 -1.10 -2.87 3.35
N GLY A 280 -1.36 -3.40 4.54
CA GLY A 280 -0.89 -4.70 4.99
C GLY A 280 -1.42 -5.03 6.37
N PHE A 281 -0.99 -6.17 6.89
CA PHE A 281 -1.34 -6.69 8.20
C PHE A 281 -0.20 -7.57 8.70
N THR A 282 -0.25 -7.98 9.96
CA THR A 282 0.80 -8.81 10.56
C THR A 282 0.25 -10.15 11.05
N LEU A 283 1.16 -11.12 11.16
CA LEU A 283 0.86 -12.47 11.61
C LEU A 283 1.59 -12.77 12.91
N THR A 284 0.94 -13.61 13.70
CA THR A 284 1.53 -14.40 14.79
C THR A 284 1.17 -15.86 14.56
N PRO A 285 1.74 -16.83 15.29
CA PRO A 285 1.35 -18.24 15.14
C PRO A 285 -0.16 -18.45 15.26
N ASN A 286 -0.85 -17.74 16.17
CA ASN A 286 -2.27 -17.96 16.44
C ASN A 286 -3.19 -16.85 15.92
N TYR A 287 -2.68 -15.68 15.56
CA TYR A 287 -3.51 -14.53 15.20
C TYR A 287 -3.08 -13.82 13.91
N ILE A 288 -4.07 -13.31 13.20
CA ILE A 288 -3.91 -12.25 12.20
C ILE A 288 -4.33 -10.94 12.88
N VAL A 289 -3.50 -9.89 12.78
CA VAL A 289 -3.84 -8.57 13.31
C VAL A 289 -3.89 -7.56 12.16
N MET A 290 -5.09 -7.06 11.88
CA MET A 290 -5.34 -6.02 10.89
C MET A 290 -5.55 -4.67 11.58
N VAL A 291 -4.81 -3.65 11.14
CA VAL A 291 -4.88 -2.31 11.72
C VAL A 291 -5.57 -1.37 10.74
N ILE A 292 -6.62 -0.67 11.21
CA ILE A 292 -7.27 0.40 10.46
C ILE A 292 -6.93 1.73 11.12
N HIS A 293 -6.18 2.55 10.38
CA HIS A 293 -5.88 3.93 10.76
C HIS A 293 -7.07 4.85 10.44
N PRO A 294 -7.22 5.99 11.12
CA PRO A 294 -8.33 6.91 10.88
C PRO A 294 -8.17 7.74 9.58
N MET A 295 -7.47 7.22 8.58
CA MET A 295 -7.53 7.66 7.19
C MET A 295 -8.70 6.92 6.52
N LEU A 296 -9.89 7.55 6.54
CA LEU A 296 -11.17 6.93 6.21
C LEU A 296 -11.79 7.50 4.94
N ALA A 297 -12.56 6.68 4.22
CA ALA A 297 -13.12 7.06 2.94
C ALA A 297 -14.20 8.16 3.05
N ASN A 298 -14.05 9.20 2.22
CA ASN A 298 -14.94 10.34 2.09
C ASN A 298 -16.35 9.94 1.60
N SER A 299 -17.36 10.70 2.05
CA SER A 299 -18.75 10.55 1.64
C SER A 299 -19.32 9.12 1.80
N GLY A 300 -18.81 8.33 2.75
CA GLY A 300 -19.27 6.95 2.97
C GLY A 300 -18.81 5.96 1.90
N ALA A 301 -17.57 6.12 1.42
CA ALA A 301 -16.96 5.35 0.32
C ALA A 301 -17.61 5.56 -1.07
N VAL A 302 -18.61 6.43 -1.14
CA VAL A 302 -19.26 6.81 -2.39
C VAL A 302 -18.29 7.53 -3.34
N ARG A 303 -17.41 8.39 -2.79
CA ARG A 303 -16.30 8.98 -3.55
C ARG A 303 -15.25 7.93 -3.89
N PHE A 304 -14.98 6.95 -3.05
CA PHE A 304 -14.09 5.85 -3.44
C PHE A 304 -14.65 5.03 -4.63
N ALA A 305 -15.98 4.92 -4.76
CA ALA A 305 -16.64 4.32 -5.92
C ALA A 305 -16.83 5.27 -7.14
N TRP A 306 -16.64 6.59 -6.97
CA TRP A 306 -16.93 7.62 -7.98
C TRP A 306 -15.75 8.51 -8.39
N ASN A 307 -14.75 8.70 -7.54
CA ASN A 307 -13.52 9.44 -7.75
C ASN A 307 -12.40 8.50 -8.15
N GLU A 308 -11.48 9.05 -8.93
CA GLU A 308 -10.40 8.32 -9.59
C GLU A 308 -9.10 8.39 -8.77
N SER A 309 -9.15 8.85 -7.52
CA SER A 309 -7.97 9.07 -6.66
C SER A 309 -8.22 8.59 -5.22
N VAL A 310 -7.40 7.66 -4.70
CA VAL A 310 -7.41 7.21 -3.30
C VAL A 310 -7.15 8.40 -2.38
N LEU A 311 -6.15 9.24 -2.67
CA LEU A 311 -5.90 10.46 -1.89
C LEU A 311 -7.10 11.42 -1.85
N ASP A 312 -7.85 11.58 -2.94
CA ASP A 312 -9.07 12.42 -2.95
C ASP A 312 -10.28 11.71 -2.32
N SER A 313 -10.16 10.41 -2.10
CA SER A 313 -11.21 9.54 -1.57
C SER A 313 -11.06 9.28 -0.08
N PHE A 314 -9.94 9.61 0.55
CA PHE A 314 -9.71 9.42 1.98
C PHE A 314 -9.38 10.75 2.68
N THR A 315 -9.73 10.85 3.95
CA THR A 315 -9.33 11.96 4.83
C THR A 315 -8.87 11.38 6.16
N PHE A 316 -7.81 11.92 6.73
CA PHE A 316 -7.40 11.58 8.09
C PHE A 316 -8.26 12.31 9.13
N TYR A 317 -8.80 11.57 10.09
CA TYR A 317 -9.66 12.08 11.16
C TYR A 317 -8.97 11.90 12.52
N PRO A 318 -8.23 12.91 13.03
CA PRO A 318 -7.47 12.78 14.28
C PRO A 318 -8.31 12.46 15.52
N SER A 319 -9.62 12.73 15.47
CA SER A 319 -10.58 12.41 16.54
C SER A 319 -11.02 10.94 16.55
N GLU A 320 -10.80 10.19 15.46
CA GLU A 320 -11.16 8.78 15.37
C GLU A 320 -9.99 7.90 15.83
N PRO A 321 -10.27 6.75 16.47
CA PRO A 321 -9.23 5.86 16.94
C PRO A 321 -8.57 5.06 15.81
N THR A 322 -7.33 4.64 16.05
CA THR A 322 -6.73 3.52 15.31
C THR A 322 -7.29 2.20 15.87
N LEU A 323 -7.77 1.31 15.00
CA LEU A 323 -8.44 0.05 15.37
C LEU A 323 -7.55 -1.15 15.08
N PHE A 324 -7.50 -2.12 16.00
CA PHE A 324 -6.76 -3.37 15.86
C PHE A 324 -7.75 -4.54 15.90
N TYR A 325 -8.07 -5.09 14.73
CA TYR A 325 -8.89 -6.28 14.61
C TYR A 325 -8.03 -7.52 14.77
N VAL A 326 -8.40 -8.40 15.71
CA VAL A 326 -7.70 -9.64 16.00
C VAL A 326 -8.53 -10.82 15.52
N ILE A 327 -7.98 -11.58 14.58
CA ILE A 327 -8.58 -12.80 14.04
C ILE A 327 -7.83 -14.00 14.59
N SER A 328 -8.55 -14.95 15.18
CA SER A 328 -8.01 -16.25 15.56
C SER A 328 -7.80 -17.11 14.31
N ARG A 329 -6.57 -17.54 14.06
CA ARG A 329 -6.24 -18.47 12.97
C ARG A 329 -6.77 -19.88 13.25
N VAL A 330 -6.83 -20.26 14.53
CA VAL A 330 -7.32 -21.56 14.98
C VAL A 330 -8.84 -21.62 14.89
N ASP A 331 -9.52 -20.61 15.43
CA ASP A 331 -10.99 -20.60 15.50
C ASP A 331 -11.62 -20.07 14.21
N LYS A 332 -10.82 -19.43 13.34
CA LYS A 332 -11.24 -18.81 12.07
C LYS A 332 -12.33 -17.74 12.25
N GLU A 333 -12.20 -16.95 13.32
CA GLU A 333 -13.16 -15.91 13.71
C GLU A 333 -12.46 -14.62 14.15
N VAL A 334 -13.14 -13.49 13.99
CA VAL A 334 -12.74 -12.22 14.60
C VAL A 334 -13.11 -12.24 16.08
N ILE A 335 -12.12 -12.27 16.96
CA ILE A 335 -12.34 -12.51 18.40
C ILE A 335 -12.28 -11.23 19.23
N ALA A 336 -11.57 -10.20 18.77
CA ALA A 336 -11.42 -8.94 19.51
C ALA A 336 -11.20 -7.76 18.56
N CYS A 337 -11.53 -6.56 19.04
CA CYS A 337 -11.16 -5.30 18.42
C CYS A 337 -10.70 -4.33 19.51
N TYR A 338 -9.45 -3.88 19.42
CA TYR A 338 -8.87 -2.91 20.32
C TYR A 338 -8.80 -1.53 19.66
N ARG A 339 -8.64 -0.48 20.48
CA ARG A 339 -8.46 0.90 20.01
C ARG A 339 -7.23 1.58 20.62
N SER A 340 -6.61 2.47 19.85
CA SER A 340 -5.56 3.39 20.31
C SER A 340 -5.87 4.83 19.89
N ASN A 341 -5.11 5.79 20.43
CA ASN A 341 -5.03 7.14 19.85
C ASN A 341 -4.71 7.06 18.34
N ALA A 342 -5.21 8.05 17.60
CA ALA A 342 -4.98 8.21 16.17
C ALA A 342 -3.48 8.20 15.83
N CYS A 343 -3.14 7.45 14.80
CA CYS A 343 -1.84 7.49 14.13
C CYS A 343 -2.00 6.93 12.72
N PHE A 344 -1.03 7.20 11.86
CA PHE A 344 -0.96 6.62 10.52
C PHE A 344 0.27 5.70 10.42
N SER A 345 0.20 4.65 9.60
CA SER A 345 1.33 3.74 9.37
C SER A 345 1.29 3.26 7.93
N LEU A 346 2.44 3.27 7.26
CA LEU A 346 2.59 2.61 5.96
C LEU A 346 2.93 1.13 6.17
N ASN A 347 3.83 0.82 7.11
CA ASN A 347 4.41 -0.51 7.27
C ASN A 347 4.40 -1.02 8.72
N GLN A 348 4.02 -2.28 8.91
CA GLN A 348 4.26 -3.00 10.16
C GLN A 348 5.67 -3.59 10.16
N VAL A 349 6.31 -3.68 11.33
CA VAL A 349 7.66 -4.24 11.49
C VAL A 349 7.56 -5.75 11.72
N ASN A 350 6.94 -6.16 12.83
CA ASN A 350 6.75 -7.56 13.21
C ASN A 350 5.65 -7.67 14.27
N ALA A 351 5.16 -8.88 14.52
CA ALA A 351 4.29 -9.17 15.65
C ALA A 351 4.63 -10.52 16.26
N TYR A 352 4.35 -10.70 17.54
CA TYR A 352 4.58 -11.97 18.24
C TYR A 352 3.74 -12.10 19.50
N GLU A 353 3.59 -13.34 19.94
CA GLU A 353 2.87 -13.69 21.18
C GLU A 353 3.86 -13.87 22.34
N ASP A 354 3.45 -13.46 23.54
CA ASP A 354 4.16 -13.78 24.78
C ASP A 354 3.53 -14.96 25.55
N VAL A 355 4.23 -15.43 26.57
CA VAL A 355 3.79 -16.57 27.42
C VAL A 355 2.54 -16.25 28.26
N HIS A 356 2.15 -14.98 28.36
CA HIS A 356 0.95 -14.53 29.08
C HIS A 356 -0.26 -14.39 28.14
N GLY A 357 -0.08 -14.69 26.85
CA GLY A 357 -1.11 -14.60 25.82
C GLY A 357 -1.30 -13.19 25.27
N ASN A 358 -0.39 -12.25 25.54
CA ASN A 358 -0.43 -10.93 24.92
C ASN A 358 0.12 -11.00 23.50
N VAL A 359 -0.41 -10.14 22.63
CA VAL A 359 0.09 -9.97 21.25
C VAL A 359 0.81 -8.63 21.15
N THR A 360 2.09 -8.66 20.82
CA THR A 360 2.90 -7.47 20.56
C THR A 360 2.87 -7.17 19.06
N VAL A 361 2.64 -5.91 18.69
CA VAL A 361 2.62 -5.42 17.31
C VAL A 361 3.53 -4.20 17.21
N ASP A 362 4.60 -4.29 16.45
CA ASP A 362 5.53 -3.19 16.20
C ASP A 362 5.23 -2.58 14.81
N MET A 363 5.10 -1.26 14.73
CA MET A 363 4.75 -0.56 13.49
C MET A 363 5.53 0.75 13.32
N VAL A 364 5.75 1.14 12.07
CA VAL A 364 6.30 2.44 11.70
C VAL A 364 5.18 3.47 11.64
N CYS A 365 5.10 4.31 12.67
CA CYS A 365 4.00 5.25 12.83
C CYS A 365 4.39 6.70 12.50
N TYR A 366 3.42 7.41 11.94
CA TYR A 366 3.37 8.87 11.80
C TYR A 366 2.22 9.38 12.66
N GLU A 367 2.26 10.67 13.01
CA GLU A 367 1.15 11.29 13.73
C GLU A 367 -0.11 11.41 12.85
N ASP A 368 0.06 11.64 11.55
CA ASP A 368 -1.03 11.81 10.58
C ASP A 368 -0.62 11.33 9.16
N ASP A 369 -1.48 11.59 8.17
CA ASP A 369 -1.29 11.19 6.77
C ASP A 369 -0.39 12.14 5.95
N THR A 370 0.32 13.09 6.58
CA THR A 370 1.21 14.05 5.89
C THR A 370 2.22 13.37 4.97
N ILE A 371 2.72 12.19 5.37
CA ILE A 371 3.67 11.40 4.57
C ILE A 371 3.10 11.05 3.20
N VAL A 372 1.80 10.71 3.13
CA VAL A 372 1.14 10.34 1.89
C VAL A 372 1.12 11.57 0.98
N HIS A 373 0.73 12.75 1.48
CA HIS A 373 0.71 13.97 0.66
C HIS A 373 2.10 14.40 0.14
N ARG A 374 3.19 13.99 0.81
CA ARG A 374 4.56 14.26 0.35
C ARG A 374 4.97 13.38 -0.83
N PHE A 375 4.34 12.23 -1.03
CA PHE A 375 4.60 11.33 -2.15
C PHE A 375 3.88 11.70 -3.46
N ALA A 376 3.26 12.87 -3.54
CA ALA A 376 2.80 13.42 -4.81
C ALA A 376 4.00 13.63 -5.75
N THR A 377 3.91 13.18 -7.00
CA THR A 377 5.01 13.22 -7.97
C THR A 377 5.54 14.64 -8.19
N GLU A 378 4.64 15.63 -8.17
CA GLU A 378 5.01 17.06 -8.24
C GLU A 378 5.92 17.50 -7.09
N LYS A 379 5.73 16.93 -5.88
CA LYS A 379 6.53 17.21 -4.69
C LYS A 379 7.86 16.46 -4.73
N MET A 380 7.83 15.19 -5.15
CA MET A 380 9.03 14.35 -5.26
C MET A 380 10.00 14.81 -6.38
N ARG A 381 9.48 15.58 -7.35
CA ARG A 381 10.27 16.25 -8.40
C ARG A 381 10.72 17.67 -8.02
N ASP A 382 10.38 18.14 -6.83
CA ASP A 382 10.81 19.43 -6.31
C ASP A 382 12.04 19.23 -5.41
N ALA A 383 13.21 19.66 -5.90
CA ALA A 383 14.47 19.55 -5.15
C ALA A 383 14.41 20.31 -3.80
N ASP A 384 13.56 21.32 -3.70
CA ASP A 384 13.38 22.15 -2.51
C ASP A 384 12.22 21.68 -1.62
N MET A 385 11.63 20.50 -1.90
CA MET A 385 10.52 19.96 -1.12
C MET A 385 10.80 19.98 0.39
N GLU A 386 9.74 20.11 1.18
CA GLU A 386 9.83 19.87 2.61
C GLU A 386 10.32 18.44 2.87
N ARG A 387 11.08 18.26 3.95
CA ARG A 387 11.55 16.94 4.34
C ARG A 387 10.36 16.02 4.58
N LEU A 388 10.50 14.74 4.21
CA LEU A 388 9.54 13.73 4.62
C LEU A 388 9.35 13.77 6.15
N PRO A 389 8.11 13.70 6.65
CA PRO A 389 7.88 13.65 8.10
C PRO A 389 8.63 12.46 8.70
N SER A 390 9.19 12.65 9.89
CA SER A 390 9.87 11.57 10.61
C SER A 390 8.84 10.57 11.12
N SER A 391 9.12 9.29 10.88
CA SER A 391 8.40 8.18 11.50
C SER A 391 8.97 7.83 12.87
N GLU A 392 8.18 7.11 13.67
CA GLU A 392 8.57 6.52 14.95
C GLU A 392 8.24 5.02 14.94
N VAL A 393 9.11 4.18 15.50
CA VAL A 393 8.75 2.78 15.74
C VAL A 393 7.98 2.70 17.05
N ARG A 394 6.71 2.29 16.97
CA ARG A 394 5.80 2.16 18.13
C ARG A 394 5.42 0.69 18.34
N ARG A 395 5.49 0.24 19.59
CA ARG A 395 5.12 -1.09 20.06
C ARG A 395 3.77 -1.06 20.76
N PHE A 396 2.79 -1.75 20.20
CA PHE A 396 1.45 -1.90 20.75
C PHE A 396 1.31 -3.27 21.40
N VAL A 397 0.82 -3.33 22.63
CA VAL A 397 0.59 -4.60 23.35
C VAL A 397 -0.91 -4.83 23.51
N LEU A 398 -1.44 -5.77 22.75
CA LEU A 398 -2.82 -6.24 22.85
C LEU A 398 -2.90 -7.24 24.01
N ALA A 399 -3.38 -6.78 25.16
CA ALA A 399 -3.43 -7.58 26.37
C ALA A 399 -4.44 -8.72 26.25
N ASN A 400 -3.95 -9.96 26.27
CA ASN A 400 -4.70 -11.21 26.23
C ASN A 400 -6.00 -11.21 25.37
N PRO A 401 -5.89 -11.24 24.02
CA PRO A 401 -7.04 -11.17 23.12
C PRO A 401 -8.13 -12.21 23.38
N ARG A 402 -7.77 -13.43 23.78
CA ARG A 402 -8.78 -14.46 24.13
C ARG A 402 -9.53 -14.14 25.42
N HIS A 403 -8.84 -13.63 26.44
CA HIS A 403 -9.50 -13.24 27.69
C HIS A 403 -10.46 -12.07 27.46
N GLU A 404 -10.03 -11.04 26.73
CA GLU A 404 -10.89 -9.90 26.39
C GLU A 404 -12.07 -10.34 25.50
N ALA A 405 -11.83 -11.20 24.52
CA ALA A 405 -12.88 -11.79 23.69
C ALA A 405 -13.96 -12.48 24.53
N ASN A 406 -13.58 -13.32 25.49
CA ASN A 406 -14.51 -14.02 26.37
C ASN A 406 -15.35 -13.05 27.22
N LYS A 407 -14.71 -12.02 27.77
CA LYS A 407 -15.40 -11.00 28.55
C LYS A 407 -16.46 -10.26 27.71
N ILE A 408 -16.06 -9.78 26.53
CA ILE A 408 -16.97 -9.07 25.61
C ILE A 408 -18.11 -9.98 25.16
N TYR A 409 -17.81 -11.25 24.86
CA TYR A 409 -18.82 -12.23 24.47
C TYR A 409 -19.83 -12.51 25.59
N LEU A 410 -19.37 -12.67 26.83
CA LEU A 410 -20.26 -12.87 27.98
C LEU A 410 -21.15 -11.65 28.23
N ASP A 411 -20.64 -10.44 28.01
CA ASP A 411 -21.39 -9.21 28.23
C ASP A 411 -22.38 -8.92 27.09
N ASN A 412 -22.08 -9.31 25.84
CA ASN A 412 -22.82 -8.88 24.65
C ASN A 412 -23.38 -10.01 23.77
N ASN A 413 -23.11 -11.27 24.10
CA ASN A 413 -23.40 -12.46 23.27
C ASN A 413 -22.82 -12.38 21.84
N SER A 414 -21.72 -11.62 21.67
CA SER A 414 -20.97 -11.45 20.42
C SER A 414 -19.56 -10.91 20.73
N TYR A 415 -18.53 -11.35 20.00
CA TYR A 415 -17.16 -10.82 20.10
C TYR A 415 -17.04 -9.38 19.61
N ILE A 416 -17.88 -9.02 18.63
CA ILE A 416 -18.01 -7.67 18.11
C ILE A 416 -19.49 -7.32 18.19
N PRO A 417 -19.92 -6.55 19.20
CA PRO A 417 -21.33 -6.24 19.40
C PRO A 417 -21.95 -5.59 18.16
N SER A 418 -23.01 -6.20 17.61
CA SER A 418 -23.76 -5.69 16.45
C SER A 418 -24.60 -4.45 16.78
N ALA A 419 -24.82 -4.18 18.08
CA ALA A 419 -25.73 -3.15 18.59
C ALA A 419 -25.23 -1.70 18.42
N ILE A 420 -24.09 -1.48 17.76
CA ILE A 420 -23.72 -0.18 17.20
C ILE A 420 -23.50 -0.40 15.72
N SER A 421 -24.60 -0.36 14.98
CA SER A 421 -24.56 0.05 13.59
C SER A 421 -23.62 1.26 13.47
N VAL A 422 -22.42 1.05 12.93
CA VAL A 422 -21.60 2.12 12.34
C VAL A 422 -22.46 2.97 11.39
N THR A 423 -23.57 2.40 10.89
CA THR A 423 -24.61 3.05 10.10
C THR A 423 -25.62 3.92 10.87
N SER A 424 -25.82 3.84 12.20
CA SER A 424 -26.78 4.72 12.92
C SER A 424 -26.21 6.05 13.42
N ARG A 425 -24.90 6.28 13.30
CA ARG A 425 -24.26 7.58 13.64
C ARG A 425 -23.70 8.30 12.43
N ILE A 426 -24.56 8.35 11.42
CA ILE A 426 -24.56 9.33 10.33
C ILE A 426 -24.42 10.77 10.86
N GLY A 427 -24.81 11.06 12.12
CA GLY A 427 -24.75 12.40 12.72
C GLY A 427 -23.35 12.90 13.09
N THR A 428 -22.46 12.06 13.64
CA THR A 428 -21.12 12.52 14.05
C THR A 428 -20.21 12.70 12.84
N VAL A 429 -20.29 11.82 11.84
CA VAL A 429 -19.59 11.99 10.55
C VAL A 429 -20.17 13.17 9.76
N TRP A 430 -21.49 13.45 9.84
CA TRP A 430 -22.07 14.67 9.23
C TRP A 430 -21.54 15.96 9.86
N ASN A 431 -21.30 16.01 11.17
CA ASN A 431 -20.73 17.20 11.82
C ASN A 431 -19.31 17.54 11.31
N TYR A 432 -18.53 16.53 10.91
CA TYR A 432 -17.21 16.73 10.32
C TYR A 432 -17.29 17.08 8.82
N VAL A 433 -18.23 16.47 8.07
CA VAL A 433 -18.45 16.76 6.64
C VAL A 433 -19.07 18.16 6.42
N THR A 434 -19.74 18.76 7.41
CA THR A 434 -20.28 20.15 7.35
C THR A 434 -19.45 21.20 8.07
N GLY A 435 -18.33 20.83 8.70
CA GLY A 435 -17.50 21.77 9.46
C GLY A 435 -18.16 22.32 10.74
N GLN A 436 -19.07 21.56 11.38
CA GLN A 436 -19.77 21.97 12.60
C GLN A 436 -19.28 21.28 13.90
N ALA A 437 -18.20 20.50 13.89
CA ALA A 437 -17.68 19.89 15.10
C ALA A 437 -16.87 20.89 15.96
N GLY A 438 -17.39 21.24 17.13
CA GLY A 438 -16.59 21.76 18.24
C GLY A 438 -15.73 20.65 18.84
N GLN A 439 -14.49 21.00 19.22
CA GLN A 439 -13.46 20.28 20.01
C GLN A 439 -13.42 18.73 19.93
N PRO A 440 -12.26 18.13 19.61
CA PRO A 440 -12.13 16.68 19.48
C PRO A 440 -12.50 15.95 20.79
N GLU A 441 -13.48 15.04 20.73
CA GLU A 441 -13.62 14.02 21.78
C GLU A 441 -12.36 13.15 21.75
N ASN A 442 -11.68 12.98 22.89
CA ASN A 442 -10.50 12.12 22.96
C ASN A 442 -10.86 10.71 22.47
N ALA A 443 -10.20 10.21 21.41
CA ALA A 443 -10.45 8.89 20.81
C ALA A 443 -10.34 7.71 21.80
N THR A 444 -9.70 7.92 22.95
CA THR A 444 -9.55 6.97 24.08
C THR A 444 -10.50 7.23 25.25
N GLY A 445 -11.44 8.16 25.12
CA GLY A 445 -12.44 8.49 26.14
C GLY A 445 -13.37 7.31 26.47
N SER A 446 -14.02 7.38 27.63
CA SER A 446 -14.95 6.36 28.15
C SER A 446 -16.38 6.46 27.58
N ALA A 447 -16.59 7.33 26.59
CA ALA A 447 -17.84 7.54 25.89
C ALA A 447 -17.61 7.40 24.38
N GLY A 448 -18.69 7.26 23.61
CA GLY A 448 -18.62 7.11 22.15
C GLY A 448 -18.83 5.67 21.67
N TRP A 449 -18.86 5.50 20.35
CA TRP A 449 -19.21 4.24 19.69
C TRP A 449 -18.14 3.14 19.88
N HIS A 450 -16.90 3.56 20.13
CA HIS A 450 -15.74 2.70 20.35
C HIS A 450 -15.50 2.40 21.84
N ALA A 451 -16.37 2.86 22.76
CA ALA A 451 -16.15 2.77 24.21
C ALA A 451 -16.08 1.31 24.73
N TRP A 452 -16.72 0.38 24.04
CA TRP A 452 -16.68 -1.06 24.37
C TRP A 452 -15.33 -1.72 24.03
N MET A 453 -14.53 -1.10 23.15
CA MET A 453 -13.24 -1.64 22.72
C MET A 453 -12.18 -1.37 23.80
N PRO A 454 -11.38 -2.39 24.18
CA PRO A 454 -10.28 -2.20 25.10
C PRO A 454 -9.24 -1.22 24.51
N VAL A 455 -8.70 -0.35 25.37
CA VAL A 455 -7.70 0.64 24.97
C VAL A 455 -6.31 0.03 25.02
N VAL A 456 -5.57 0.18 23.92
CA VAL A 456 -4.17 -0.20 23.80
C VAL A 456 -3.33 1.06 23.90
N LYS A 457 -2.28 0.97 24.72
CA LYS A 457 -1.22 1.97 24.76
C LYS A 457 -0.05 1.46 23.94
N TYR A 458 0.75 2.39 23.44
CA TYR A 458 2.01 2.06 22.80
C TYR A 458 3.19 2.52 23.64
N GLU A 459 4.31 1.81 23.47
CA GLU A 459 5.64 2.24 23.83
C GLU A 459 6.34 2.75 22.58
N ARG A 460 7.06 3.87 22.69
CA ARG A 460 7.91 4.36 21.60
C ARG A 460 9.26 3.65 21.69
N ILE A 461 9.54 2.77 20.72
CA ILE A 461 10.79 2.02 20.62
C ILE A 461 11.90 2.87 20.01
N SER A 462 11.57 3.76 19.06
CA SER A 462 12.57 4.65 18.45
C SER A 462 11.93 5.92 17.92
N GLU A 463 12.63 7.04 18.11
CA GLU A 463 12.37 8.33 17.45
C GLU A 463 13.16 8.48 16.14
N ALA A 464 14.12 7.58 15.88
CA ALA A 464 14.82 7.57 14.60
C ALA A 464 13.86 7.13 13.50
N THR A 465 13.85 7.88 12.39
CA THR A 465 13.09 7.52 11.19
C THR A 465 13.53 6.15 10.70
N LEU A 466 12.55 5.27 10.55
CA LEU A 466 12.70 3.94 9.96
C LEU A 466 11.53 3.72 9.02
N GLU A 467 11.77 3.32 7.78
CA GLU A 467 10.73 2.91 6.82
C GLU A 467 11.17 1.72 5.97
N LEU A 468 10.19 1.08 5.31
CA LEU A 468 10.38 -0.22 4.65
C LEU A 468 11.09 -1.22 5.58
N PRO A 469 10.52 -1.46 6.79
CA PRO A 469 11.14 -2.28 7.80
C PRO A 469 11.38 -3.71 7.32
N GLN A 470 12.54 -4.23 7.65
CA GLN A 470 12.92 -5.62 7.47
C GLN A 470 13.40 -6.19 8.81
N VAL A 471 13.07 -7.44 9.06
CA VAL A 471 13.61 -8.24 10.18
C VAL A 471 14.23 -9.49 9.59
N ASN A 472 15.05 -10.20 10.37
CA ASN A 472 15.47 -11.54 9.94
C ASN A 472 14.20 -12.40 9.73
N PRO A 473 13.96 -12.97 8.53
CA PRO A 473 12.76 -13.72 8.24
C PRO A 473 12.57 -14.94 9.15
N LEU A 474 13.64 -15.48 9.75
CA LEU A 474 13.59 -16.55 10.74
C LEU A 474 12.96 -16.12 12.09
N TYR A 475 12.84 -14.81 12.31
CA TYR A 475 12.27 -14.19 13.51
C TYR A 475 10.92 -13.51 13.25
N LYS A 476 10.37 -13.62 12.03
CA LYS A 476 8.97 -13.25 11.78
C LYS A 476 8.04 -14.04 12.68
N MET A 477 6.99 -13.40 13.19
CA MET A 477 6.02 -13.98 14.13
C MET A 477 6.60 -14.32 15.52
N ARG A 478 7.86 -13.98 15.79
CA ARG A 478 8.60 -14.34 17.01
C ARG A 478 9.19 -13.10 17.67
N LYS A 479 9.50 -13.20 18.96
CA LYS A 479 10.25 -12.17 19.66
C LYS A 479 11.61 -12.00 18.96
N TYR A 480 12.00 -10.75 18.74
CA TYR A 480 13.14 -10.35 17.93
C TYR A 480 13.82 -9.13 18.58
N SER A 481 15.02 -8.83 18.12
CA SER A 481 15.95 -7.84 18.69
C SER A 481 16.36 -6.78 17.69
N PHE A 482 16.32 -7.08 16.38
CA PHE A 482 16.80 -6.16 15.36
C PHE A 482 15.78 -5.90 14.26
N ALA A 483 15.61 -4.63 13.92
CA ALA A 483 14.92 -4.17 12.72
C ALA A 483 15.89 -3.37 11.84
N TYR A 484 15.71 -3.48 10.54
CA TYR A 484 16.46 -2.76 9.52
C TYR A 484 15.49 -1.95 8.68
N GLY A 485 15.95 -0.85 8.10
CA GLY A 485 15.10 -0.07 7.20
C GLY A 485 15.79 1.18 6.71
N LEU A 486 15.07 1.91 5.87
CA LEU A 486 15.45 3.23 5.40
C LEU A 486 15.42 4.24 6.54
N GLY A 487 16.49 4.99 6.69
CA GLY A 487 16.62 6.08 7.64
C GLY A 487 16.80 7.43 6.96
N ASN A 488 16.89 8.49 7.76
CA ASN A 488 17.24 9.83 7.30
C ASN A 488 18.36 10.38 8.19
N THR A 489 19.47 10.79 7.58
CA THR A 489 20.61 11.38 8.29
C THR A 489 20.31 12.75 8.93
N GLY A 490 19.20 13.36 8.55
CA GLY A 490 18.84 14.73 8.90
C GLY A 490 19.46 15.77 7.95
N ASN A 491 20.22 15.36 6.94
CA ASN A 491 20.79 16.26 5.93
C ASN A 491 20.02 16.23 4.60
N SER A 492 19.20 15.19 4.38
CA SER A 492 18.40 15.01 3.16
C SER A 492 16.92 15.37 3.38
N LYS A 493 16.22 15.65 2.28
CA LYS A 493 14.75 15.76 2.25
C LYS A 493 14.07 14.39 2.14
N MET A 494 14.81 13.41 1.62
CA MET A 494 14.40 12.02 1.39
C MET A 494 15.12 11.07 2.33
N TRP A 495 14.69 9.81 2.39
CA TRP A 495 15.46 8.75 3.05
C TRP A 495 16.77 8.51 2.28
N ASP A 496 17.90 8.65 2.97
CA ASP A 496 19.25 8.68 2.41
C ASP A 496 20.22 7.75 3.15
N SER A 497 19.70 6.87 4.02
CA SER A 497 20.50 5.94 4.80
C SER A 497 19.79 4.62 5.02
N ILE A 498 20.54 3.60 5.42
CA ILE A 498 20.02 2.33 5.95
C ILE A 498 20.43 2.29 7.41
N ILE A 499 19.50 1.96 8.31
CA ILE A 499 19.77 1.87 9.75
C ILE A 499 19.48 0.48 10.28
N LYS A 500 20.15 0.12 11.37
CA LYS A 500 19.86 -1.04 12.21
C LYS A 500 19.42 -0.55 13.59
N LEU A 501 18.19 -0.90 13.95
CA LEU A 501 17.57 -0.60 15.24
C LEU A 501 17.63 -1.82 16.14
N ASP A 502 18.19 -1.68 17.34
CA ASP A 502 17.99 -2.60 18.45
C ASP A 502 16.67 -2.25 19.15
N VAL A 503 15.67 -3.11 19.01
CA VAL A 503 14.30 -2.89 19.53
C VAL A 503 14.17 -3.22 21.02
N ASN A 504 15.18 -3.86 21.63
CA ASN A 504 15.20 -4.13 23.07
C ASN A 504 15.80 -2.94 23.83
N ASN A 505 16.82 -2.30 23.26
CA ASN A 505 17.51 -1.17 23.86
C ASN A 505 17.04 0.19 23.31
N SER A 506 16.10 0.22 22.36
CA SER A 506 15.54 1.43 21.77
C SER A 506 16.60 2.35 21.13
N THR A 507 17.58 1.75 20.45
CA THR A 507 18.75 2.48 19.90
C THR A 507 19.10 2.07 18.49
N VAL A 508 19.46 3.05 17.65
CA VAL A 508 20.12 2.79 16.37
C VAL A 508 21.57 2.39 16.66
N VAL A 509 21.91 1.13 16.38
CA VAL A 509 23.21 0.53 16.70
C VAL A 509 24.19 0.55 15.52
N ALA A 510 23.69 0.75 14.29
CA ALA A 510 24.50 0.97 13.10
C ALA A 510 23.73 1.76 12.05
N SER A 511 24.46 2.45 11.16
CA SER A 511 23.89 3.16 10.02
C SER A 511 24.86 3.17 8.84
N TRP A 512 24.35 2.99 7.62
CA TRP A 512 25.06 3.22 6.38
C TRP A 512 24.51 4.47 5.67
N HIS A 513 25.41 5.31 5.15
CA HIS A 513 25.08 6.49 4.34
C HIS A 513 26.22 6.79 3.37
N GLU A 514 25.87 7.30 2.18
CA GLU A 514 26.80 7.92 1.24
C GLU A 514 26.18 9.20 0.68
N ALA A 515 26.99 10.23 0.48
CA ALA A 515 26.51 11.54 0.03
C ALA A 515 25.80 11.45 -1.33
N ASN A 516 24.64 12.10 -1.44
CA ASN A 516 23.79 12.10 -2.65
C ASN A 516 23.30 10.70 -3.08
N CYS A 517 23.38 9.72 -2.19
CA CYS A 517 22.92 8.37 -2.43
C CYS A 517 21.61 8.09 -1.69
N TYR A 518 20.69 7.40 -2.36
CA TYR A 518 19.34 7.14 -1.87
C TYR A 518 19.04 5.64 -2.03
N PRO A 519 19.04 4.86 -0.94
CA PRO A 519 18.79 3.42 -0.98
C PRO A 519 17.30 3.08 -1.16
N SER A 520 17.01 1.96 -1.83
CA SER A 520 15.73 1.26 -1.78
C SER A 520 15.64 0.34 -0.55
N GLU A 521 14.51 -0.36 -0.37
CA GLU A 521 14.36 -1.41 0.65
C GLU A 521 15.61 -2.29 0.77
N ALA A 522 16.10 -2.44 2.01
CA ALA A 522 17.30 -3.22 2.33
C ALA A 522 16.90 -4.63 2.79
N GLN A 523 16.90 -5.58 1.85
CA GLN A 523 16.39 -6.93 2.08
C GLN A 523 17.35 -7.77 2.89
N PHE A 524 16.87 -8.33 4.00
CA PHE A 524 17.66 -9.22 4.83
C PHE A 524 17.70 -10.64 4.24
N ILE A 525 18.91 -11.15 3.99
CA ILE A 525 19.14 -12.54 3.60
C ILE A 525 19.92 -13.22 4.74
N PRO A 526 19.30 -14.17 5.46
CA PRO A 526 19.98 -14.86 6.55
C PRO A 526 21.11 -15.72 6.00
N LYS A 527 22.19 -15.81 6.76
CA LYS A 527 23.19 -16.85 6.53
C LYS A 527 22.52 -18.23 6.67
N PRO A 528 22.68 -19.16 5.71
CA PRO A 528 22.14 -20.50 5.85
C PRO A 528 22.67 -21.19 7.11
N LYS A 529 21.78 -21.90 7.82
CA LYS A 529 22.19 -22.74 8.94
C LYS A 529 22.92 -23.96 8.39
N ASP A 530 24.19 -24.14 8.71
CA ASP A 530 24.82 -25.43 8.51
C ASP A 530 24.18 -26.45 9.45
N GLN A 531 23.91 -27.67 8.95
CA GLN A 531 23.31 -28.76 9.74
C GLN A 531 24.17 -29.17 10.97
N ALA A 532 25.38 -28.60 11.11
CA ALA A 532 26.31 -28.81 12.20
C ALA A 532 26.96 -27.49 12.68
N ALA A 533 26.17 -26.53 13.19
CA ALA A 533 26.71 -25.41 13.98
C ALA A 533 25.71 -24.95 15.06
N GLU A 534 26.25 -24.24 16.05
CA GLU A 534 25.90 -24.30 17.46
C GLU A 534 24.68 -23.49 17.90
N LYS A 535 24.36 -23.58 19.19
CA LYS A 535 23.29 -22.88 19.93
C LYS A 535 23.33 -21.33 19.88
N ASP A 536 24.25 -20.71 19.12
CA ASP A 536 24.56 -19.29 19.19
C ASP A 536 24.72 -18.63 17.79
N GLU A 537 23.86 -18.93 16.82
CA GLU A 537 23.76 -18.04 15.64
C GLU A 537 22.94 -16.80 15.99
N GLU A 538 23.61 -15.64 15.98
CA GLU A 538 23.01 -14.34 16.29
C GLU A 538 21.91 -13.97 15.27
N GLU A 539 20.86 -13.31 15.74
CA GLU A 539 19.68 -12.90 14.95
C GLU A 539 20.04 -12.08 13.69
N ASP A 540 21.14 -11.35 13.73
CA ASP A 540 21.66 -10.47 12.70
C ASP A 540 22.75 -11.13 11.82
N SER A 541 22.93 -12.45 11.91
CA SER A 541 23.83 -13.21 11.04
C SER A 541 23.28 -13.32 9.61
N GLY A 542 23.76 -12.44 8.74
CA GLY A 542 23.33 -12.38 7.34
C GLY A 542 23.84 -11.14 6.63
N VAL A 543 23.23 -10.83 5.49
CA VAL A 543 23.51 -9.62 4.71
C VAL A 543 22.24 -8.83 4.45
N LEU A 544 22.39 -7.54 4.18
CA LEU A 544 21.36 -6.72 3.56
C LEU A 544 21.73 -6.45 2.10
N ILE A 545 20.75 -6.55 1.20
CA ILE A 545 20.90 -6.18 -0.21
C ILE A 545 19.94 -5.02 -0.53
N SER A 546 20.45 -3.96 -1.13
CA SER A 546 19.67 -2.78 -1.54
C SER A 546 20.17 -2.24 -2.88
N VAL A 547 19.26 -1.71 -3.72
CA VAL A 547 19.63 -0.91 -4.89
C VAL A 547 19.71 0.55 -4.46
N VAL A 548 20.83 1.19 -4.73
CA VAL A 548 21.09 2.57 -4.33
C VAL A 548 21.20 3.45 -5.55
N MET A 549 20.41 4.52 -5.60
CA MET A 549 20.55 5.57 -6.60
C MET A 549 21.65 6.54 -6.17
N ASP A 550 22.66 6.72 -7.01
CA ASP A 550 23.69 7.76 -6.89
C ASP A 550 23.30 8.95 -7.79
N ALA A 551 22.69 9.95 -7.17
CA ALA A 551 22.21 11.12 -7.89
C ALA A 551 23.35 11.97 -8.45
N ALA A 552 24.51 12.02 -7.77
CA ALA A 552 25.65 12.80 -8.24
C ALA A 552 26.23 12.22 -9.53
N ARG A 553 26.38 10.89 -9.59
CA ARG A 553 26.93 10.19 -10.78
C ARG A 553 25.87 9.81 -11.82
N ASN A 554 24.59 10.09 -11.54
CA ASN A 554 23.46 9.76 -12.42
C ASN A 554 23.41 8.25 -12.79
N THR A 555 23.66 7.40 -11.81
CA THR A 555 23.67 5.94 -11.93
C THR A 555 23.10 5.32 -10.66
N SER A 556 23.03 4.00 -10.62
CA SER A 556 22.72 3.24 -9.42
C SER A 556 23.75 2.13 -9.23
N PHE A 557 23.82 1.59 -8.02
CA PHE A 557 24.63 0.42 -7.68
C PHE A 557 23.86 -0.54 -6.77
N LEU A 558 24.17 -1.83 -6.87
CA LEU A 558 23.76 -2.82 -5.89
C LEU A 558 24.70 -2.72 -4.69
N LEU A 559 24.14 -2.64 -3.49
CA LEU A 559 24.86 -2.56 -2.23
C LEU A 559 24.63 -3.83 -1.42
N VAL A 560 25.70 -4.45 -0.93
CA VAL A 560 25.66 -5.56 0.03
C VAL A 560 26.32 -5.14 1.33
N LEU A 561 25.55 -5.17 2.42
CA LEU A 561 26.01 -4.81 3.76
C LEU A 561 26.07 -6.04 4.68
N ASN A 562 27.02 -6.06 5.61
CA ASN A 562 26.97 -6.97 6.75
C ASN A 562 25.82 -6.53 7.68
N ALA A 563 24.89 -7.43 8.00
CA ALA A 563 23.74 -7.09 8.83
C ALA A 563 24.07 -6.87 10.31
N GLN A 564 25.27 -7.22 10.78
CA GLN A 564 25.72 -6.96 12.15
C GLN A 564 26.08 -5.48 12.38
N ASP A 565 26.87 -4.88 11.48
CA ASP A 565 27.46 -3.55 11.68
C ASP A 565 27.19 -2.56 10.53
N LEU A 566 26.47 -2.98 9.49
CA LEU A 566 26.22 -2.23 8.25
C LEU A 566 27.49 -1.80 7.51
N SER A 567 28.60 -2.49 7.72
CA SER A 567 29.81 -2.34 6.90
C SER A 567 29.55 -2.83 5.47
N VAL A 568 30.17 -2.16 4.50
CA VAL A 568 30.05 -2.51 3.08
C VAL A 568 30.84 -3.78 2.82
N ILE A 569 30.17 -4.84 2.36
CA ILE A 569 30.78 -6.08 1.90
C ILE A 569 31.16 -5.97 0.43
N ALA A 570 30.22 -5.48 -0.38
CA ALA A 570 30.43 -5.31 -1.81
C ALA A 570 29.51 -4.23 -2.41
N LYS A 571 29.95 -3.67 -3.53
CA LYS A 571 29.16 -2.81 -4.41
C LYS A 571 29.31 -3.26 -5.86
N SER A 572 28.23 -3.16 -6.63
CA SER A 572 28.23 -3.43 -8.08
C SER A 572 27.53 -2.33 -8.85
N GLN A 573 28.26 -1.63 -9.71
CA GLN A 573 27.73 -0.51 -10.48
C GLN A 573 26.77 -0.99 -11.58
N LEU A 574 25.55 -0.48 -11.61
CA LEU A 574 24.54 -0.82 -12.62
C LEU A 574 24.74 -0.04 -13.93
N ASN A 575 25.55 1.02 -13.91
CA ASN A 575 25.81 1.94 -15.03
C ASN A 575 24.54 2.51 -15.67
N LYS A 576 23.45 2.52 -14.89
CA LYS A 576 22.12 3.02 -15.25
C LYS A 576 21.48 3.54 -13.99
N LEU A 577 20.74 4.64 -14.14
CA LEU A 577 19.89 5.14 -13.08
C LEU A 577 18.66 4.23 -12.96
N ILE A 578 18.55 3.54 -11.82
CA ILE A 578 17.33 2.87 -11.40
C ILE A 578 16.50 3.89 -10.61
N PRO A 579 15.25 4.17 -11.01
CA PRO A 579 14.35 5.02 -10.26
C PRO A 579 14.26 4.58 -8.79
N LEU A 580 14.08 5.54 -7.90
CA LEU A 580 13.81 5.22 -6.49
C LEU A 580 12.55 4.39 -6.41
N SER A 581 12.46 3.48 -5.43
CA SER A 581 11.25 2.70 -5.18
C SER A 581 10.95 2.59 -3.69
N PHE A 582 9.65 2.73 -3.35
CA PHE A 582 9.10 2.44 -2.03
C PHE A 582 8.22 1.17 -2.02
N ALA A 583 8.35 0.33 -3.04
CA ALA A 583 7.69 -0.97 -3.11
C ALA A 583 8.57 -2.06 -2.48
N HIS A 584 7.94 -3.18 -2.12
CA HIS A 584 8.62 -4.31 -1.50
C HIS A 584 9.18 -5.28 -2.54
N GLY A 585 10.46 -5.59 -2.41
CA GLY A 585 11.14 -6.61 -3.21
C GLY A 585 10.89 -8.03 -2.69
N SER A 586 11.60 -8.98 -3.29
CA SER A 586 11.79 -10.32 -2.71
C SER A 586 13.09 -10.94 -3.21
N TYR A 587 13.56 -11.99 -2.54
CA TYR A 587 14.70 -12.77 -2.97
C TYR A 587 14.34 -14.25 -3.05
N ARG A 588 15.12 -15.00 -3.84
CA ARG A 588 15.04 -16.46 -3.94
C ARG A 588 16.44 -17.02 -3.72
N LEU A 589 16.59 -17.90 -2.73
CA LEU A 589 17.83 -18.64 -2.53
C LEU A 589 17.97 -19.67 -3.66
N ARG A 590 19.17 -19.76 -4.24
CA ARG A 590 19.51 -20.86 -5.16
C ARG A 590 19.97 -22.05 -4.33
N SER A 591 19.49 -23.24 -4.66
CA SER A 591 20.04 -24.47 -4.10
C SER A 591 21.51 -24.56 -4.49
N THR A 592 22.42 -24.49 -3.52
CA THR A 592 23.82 -24.86 -3.73
C THR A 592 23.83 -26.37 -3.97
N SER A 593 23.95 -26.76 -5.23
CA SER A 593 24.01 -28.16 -5.69
C SER A 593 25.27 -28.86 -5.24
#